data_AF-A0A7C5A9X8-F1
#
_entry.id   AF-A0A7C5A9X8-F1
#
_cell.length_a   1.000
_cell.length_b   1.000
_cell.length_c   1.000
_cell.angle_alpha   90.00
_cell.angle_beta   90.00
_cell.angle_gamma   90.00
#
_symmetry.space_group_name_H-M   'P 1'
#
loop_
_entity.id
_entity.type
_entity.pdbx_description
1 polymer ?
#
loop_
_entity_poly.entity_id
_entity_poly.type
_entity_poly.pdbx_seq_one_letter_code
_entity_poly.pdbx_strand_id
1 'polypeptide(L)'
;MYTFQVLELEYKYKIVNALNPNMALWVDLGKSISTDNADLFDFIHDRLEEGYSLYVLKSKDLSNLKIDDIEVVKEGNIEQKINILNLQAMEKLGQILNVQATEYVARYMAILFLLIEKKFDESQLIEKDRIKLAKAQKLFEAYDKYIEFYDTLLTVSSSQELDQIYKKFVGDIDEILQQSSLLQV
;
A
#
# COMPACT_ATOMS: atom_id res chain seq x y z
N MET A 1 12.24 1.79 10.66
CA MET A 1 11.31 2.85 10.26
C MET A 1 10.03 2.28 9.66
N TYR A 2 8.99 2.22 10.47
CA TYR A 2 7.62 1.91 10.07
C TYR A 2 6.95 3.15 9.50
N THR A 3 5.92 2.98 8.66
CA THR A 3 5.20 4.11 8.06
C THR A 3 3.70 3.90 8.14
N PHE A 4 2.94 4.98 8.24
CA PHE A 4 1.49 4.98 8.18
C PHE A 4 1.03 5.97 7.12
N GLN A 5 -0.11 5.69 6.50
CA GLN A 5 -0.80 6.67 5.66
C GLN A 5 -1.83 7.41 6.48
N VAL A 6 -1.90 8.72 6.23
CA VAL A 6 -2.91 9.58 6.83
C VAL A 6 -3.73 10.32 5.78
N LEU A 7 -5.02 10.38 6.02
CA LEU A 7 -5.92 11.31 5.36
C LEU A 7 -5.90 12.64 6.11
N GLU A 8 -5.68 13.71 5.37
CA GLU A 8 -5.74 15.06 5.92
C GLU A 8 -7.19 15.54 6.03
N LEU A 9 -7.66 15.73 7.26
CA LEU A 9 -8.94 16.38 7.57
C LEU A 9 -8.70 17.83 7.99
N GLU A 10 -9.74 18.63 8.23
CA GLU A 10 -9.59 20.07 8.54
C GLU A 10 -8.64 20.32 9.73
N TYR A 11 -8.85 19.63 10.86
CA TYR A 11 -8.09 19.81 12.11
C TYR A 11 -7.33 18.56 12.59
N LYS A 12 -7.51 17.43 11.90
CA LYS A 12 -6.96 16.13 12.29
C LYS A 12 -6.33 15.43 11.09
N TYR A 13 -5.43 14.50 11.36
CA TYR A 13 -5.02 13.44 10.46
C TYR A 13 -5.78 12.17 10.87
N LYS A 14 -6.46 11.53 9.93
CA LYS A 14 -7.03 10.19 10.15
C LYS A 14 -6.00 9.18 9.66
N ILE A 15 -5.58 8.27 10.53
CA ILE A 15 -4.72 7.15 10.11
C ILE A 15 -5.62 6.16 9.37
N VAL A 16 -5.25 5.85 8.12
CA VAL A 16 -6.05 5.01 7.22
C VAL A 16 -5.39 3.67 6.93
N ASN A 17 -4.07 3.54 7.14
CA ASN A 17 -3.36 2.26 7.05
C ASN A 17 -1.97 2.32 7.72
N ALA A 18 -1.48 1.16 8.16
CA ALA A 18 -0.10 0.91 8.57
C ALA A 18 0.65 0.17 7.45
N LEU A 19 1.78 0.72 7.03
CA LEU A 19 2.59 0.22 5.93
C LEU A 19 3.87 -0.41 6.44
N ASN A 20 4.19 -1.59 5.89
CA ASN A 20 5.56 -2.11 5.97
C ASN A 20 6.53 -1.10 5.31
N PRO A 21 7.73 -0.85 5.87
CA PRO A 21 8.74 0.00 5.27
C PRO A 21 8.99 -0.27 3.77
N ASN A 22 8.97 -1.53 3.36
CA ASN A 22 9.15 -1.94 1.97
C ASN A 22 7.95 -1.62 1.07
N MET A 23 6.75 -1.38 1.64
CA MET A 23 5.57 -0.93 0.91
C MET A 23 5.50 0.60 0.86
N ALA A 24 5.90 1.25 1.95
CA ALA A 24 5.88 2.70 2.11
C ALA A 24 6.68 3.43 1.03
N LEU A 25 7.77 2.82 0.56
CA LEU A 25 8.61 3.36 -0.51
C LEU A 25 7.92 3.45 -1.88
N TRP A 26 6.72 2.88 -2.01
CA TRP A 26 6.05 2.65 -3.29
C TRP A 26 4.63 3.17 -3.34
N VAL A 27 3.97 3.22 -2.18
CA VAL A 27 2.62 3.74 -2.03
C VAL A 27 2.69 5.13 -1.43
N ASP A 28 3.16 6.09 -2.22
CA ASP A 28 3.06 7.51 -1.88
C ASP A 28 1.81 8.12 -2.53
N LEU A 29 0.64 7.74 -1.99
CA LEU A 29 -0.68 8.19 -2.47
C LEU A 29 -1.23 9.38 -1.66
N GLY A 30 -0.44 9.95 -0.76
CA GLY A 30 -0.86 10.99 0.15
C GLY A 30 0.19 11.29 1.21
N LYS A 31 -0.20 11.94 2.32
CA LYS A 31 0.73 12.15 3.43
C LYS A 31 1.05 10.81 4.09
N SER A 32 2.32 10.44 4.05
CA SER A 32 2.88 9.36 4.85
C SER A 32 3.61 9.94 6.07
N ILE A 33 3.60 9.18 7.15
CA ILE A 33 4.29 9.52 8.40
C ILE A 33 5.06 8.30 8.85
N SER A 34 6.29 8.49 9.29
CA SER A 34 7.13 7.38 9.73
C SER A 34 7.50 7.48 11.20
N THR A 35 7.72 6.33 11.83
CA THR A 35 8.20 6.18 13.20
C THR A 35 9.17 5.01 13.30
N ASP A 36 10.12 5.07 14.23
CA ASP A 36 10.95 3.92 14.61
C ASP A 36 10.42 3.19 15.85
N ASN A 37 9.32 3.67 16.42
CA ASN A 37 8.69 3.05 17.58
C ASN A 37 7.81 1.86 17.14
N ALA A 38 8.27 0.63 17.40
CA ALA A 38 7.54 -0.59 17.09
C ALA A 38 6.23 -0.71 17.90
N ASP A 39 6.23 -0.35 19.18
CA ASP A 39 5.03 -0.43 20.04
C ASP A 39 3.92 0.49 19.50
N LEU A 40 4.29 1.66 18.96
CA LEU A 40 3.34 2.56 18.31
C LEU A 40 2.77 1.96 17.02
N PHE A 41 3.61 1.29 16.23
CA PHE A 41 3.18 0.62 15.01
C PHE A 41 2.19 -0.51 15.32
N ASP A 42 2.53 -1.39 16.26
CA ASP A 42 1.69 -2.51 16.67
C ASP A 42 0.35 -1.99 17.21
N PHE A 43 0.37 -0.96 18.07
CA PHE A 43 -0.85 -0.33 18.56
C PHE A 43 -1.76 0.20 17.43
N ILE A 44 -1.19 0.91 16.46
CA ILE A 44 -1.96 1.46 15.33
C ILE A 44 -2.52 0.31 14.49
N HIS A 45 -1.70 -0.67 14.15
CA HIS A 45 -2.07 -1.81 13.33
C HIS A 45 -3.24 -2.59 13.96
N ASP A 46 -3.09 -3.00 15.23
CA ASP A 46 -4.09 -3.77 15.96
C ASP A 46 -5.43 -3.02 16.02
N ARG A 47 -5.41 -1.72 16.30
CA ARG A 47 -6.66 -0.94 16.38
C ARG A 47 -7.35 -0.79 15.03
N LEU A 48 -6.59 -0.65 13.94
CA LEU A 48 -7.18 -0.60 12.60
C LEU A 48 -7.76 -1.97 12.20
N GLU A 49 -7.09 -3.07 12.54
CA GLU A 49 -7.61 -4.44 12.32
C GLU A 49 -8.89 -4.72 13.11
N GLU A 50 -8.96 -4.24 14.35
CA GLU A 50 -10.16 -4.28 15.18
C GLU A 50 -11.29 -3.37 14.63
N GLY A 51 -11.03 -2.61 13.57
CA GLY A 51 -12.00 -1.74 12.91
C GLY A 51 -12.21 -0.41 13.62
N TYR A 52 -11.27 0.06 14.41
CA TYR A 52 -11.32 1.44 14.93
C TYR A 52 -10.81 2.42 13.89
N SER A 53 -11.27 3.67 13.99
CA SER A 53 -10.59 4.80 13.38
C SER A 53 -9.65 5.43 14.37
N LEU A 54 -8.53 5.91 13.85
CA LEU A 54 -7.48 6.54 14.63
C LEU A 54 -7.27 7.95 14.11
N TYR A 55 -7.26 8.93 15.01
CA TYR A 55 -7.09 10.33 14.65
C TYR A 55 -5.96 10.97 15.46
N VAL A 56 -5.22 11.85 14.81
CA VAL A 56 -4.15 12.65 15.41
C VAL A 56 -4.43 14.12 15.13
N LEU A 57 -4.40 14.98 16.15
CA LEU A 57 -4.57 16.41 15.93
C LEU A 57 -3.40 16.97 15.09
N LYS A 58 -3.69 17.85 14.12
CA LYS A 58 -2.63 18.47 13.29
C LYS A 58 -1.60 19.28 14.07
N SER A 59 -1.96 19.72 15.28
CA SER A 59 -1.05 20.44 16.18
C SER A 59 0.03 19.56 16.80
N LYS A 60 -0.08 18.22 16.67
CA LYS A 60 0.91 17.27 17.18
C LYS A 60 2.05 17.11 16.18
N ASP A 61 3.27 16.96 16.71
CA ASP A 61 4.43 16.61 15.89
C ASP A 61 4.36 15.12 15.54
N LEU A 62 4.15 14.85 14.26
CA LEU A 62 4.00 13.51 13.72
C LEU A 62 5.31 12.70 13.77
N SER A 63 6.47 13.37 13.77
CA SER A 63 7.78 12.72 13.85
C SER A 63 8.11 12.18 15.26
N ASN A 64 7.36 12.62 16.28
CA ASN A 64 7.54 12.19 17.67
C ASN A 64 6.19 11.79 18.29
N LEU A 65 5.32 11.20 17.47
CA LEU A 65 3.99 10.78 17.87
C LEU A 65 4.08 9.72 18.99
N LYS A 66 3.19 9.83 19.98
CA LYS A 66 3.01 8.82 21.03
C LYS A 66 1.62 8.23 20.96
N ILE A 67 1.44 7.05 21.57
CA ILE A 67 0.14 6.38 21.67
C ILE A 67 -0.92 7.32 22.29
N ASP A 68 -0.56 8.08 23.33
CA ASP A 68 -1.46 9.03 24.00
C ASP A 68 -1.89 10.22 23.13
N ASP A 69 -1.22 10.45 22.00
CA ASP A 69 -1.61 11.50 21.04
C ASP A 69 -2.68 11.02 20.05
N ILE A 70 -2.99 9.72 20.05
CA ILE A 70 -3.93 9.07 19.12
C ILE A 70 -5.30 8.93 19.79
N GLU A 71 -6.28 9.57 19.19
CA GLU A 71 -7.69 9.38 19.52
C GLU A 71 -8.23 8.13 18.79
N VAL A 72 -8.74 7.18 19.58
CA VAL A 72 -9.34 5.93 19.06
C VAL A 72 -10.86 6.06 19.08
N VAL A 73 -11.50 5.90 17.92
CA VAL A 73 -12.94 6.05 17.74
C VAL A 73 -13.52 4.76 17.18
N LYS A 74 -14.60 4.28 17.79
CA LYS A 74 -15.36 3.15 17.25
C LYS A 74 -16.30 3.66 16.17
N GLU A 75 -16.10 3.22 14.94
CA GLU A 75 -16.87 3.72 13.80
C GLU A 75 -18.15 2.93 13.54
N GLY A 76 -19.01 3.50 12.69
CA GLY A 76 -20.14 2.80 12.11
C GLY A 76 -19.71 1.65 11.20
N ASN A 77 -20.59 0.64 11.08
CA ASN A 77 -20.31 -0.66 10.47
C ASN A 77 -19.66 -0.59 9.07
N ILE A 78 -19.95 0.44 8.28
CA ILE A 78 -19.39 0.60 6.94
C ILE A 78 -17.95 1.13 6.93
N GLU A 79 -17.66 2.10 7.80
CA GLU A 79 -16.34 2.73 7.87
C GLU A 79 -15.33 1.78 8.51
N GLN A 80 -15.77 0.97 9.50
CA GLN A 80 -14.99 -0.15 10.01
C GLN A 80 -14.61 -1.13 8.88
N LYS A 81 -15.58 -1.48 8.02
CA LYS A 81 -15.35 -2.39 6.90
C LYS A 81 -14.38 -1.81 5.88
N ILE A 82 -14.48 -0.52 5.58
CA ILE A 82 -13.52 0.20 4.72
C ILE A 82 -12.09 0.05 5.25
N ASN A 83 -11.87 0.30 6.55
CA ASN A 83 -10.54 0.19 7.16
C ASN A 83 -9.98 -1.24 7.07
N ILE A 84 -10.81 -2.24 7.40
CA ILE A 84 -10.42 -3.66 7.37
C ILE A 84 -10.06 -4.10 5.95
N LEU A 85 -10.89 -3.78 4.96
CA LEU A 85 -10.63 -4.16 3.57
C LEU A 85 -9.38 -3.47 3.00
N ASN A 86 -9.11 -2.23 3.41
CA ASN A 86 -7.89 -1.53 3.03
C ASN A 86 -6.63 -2.20 3.60
N LEU A 87 -6.66 -2.64 4.87
CA LEU A 87 -5.59 -3.41 5.49
C LEU A 87 -5.33 -4.72 4.76
N GLN A 88 -6.39 -5.51 4.55
CA GLN A 88 -6.29 -6.79 3.86
C GLN A 88 -5.75 -6.64 2.42
N ALA A 89 -6.15 -5.58 1.73
CA ALA A 89 -5.63 -5.29 0.39
C ALA A 89 -4.13 -5.00 0.41
N MET A 90 -3.64 -4.28 1.44
CA MET A 90 -2.22 -4.03 1.60
C MET A 90 -1.43 -5.27 2.00
N GLU A 91 -1.96 -6.12 2.88
CA GLU A 91 -1.32 -7.42 3.16
C GLU A 91 -1.18 -8.27 1.89
N LYS A 92 -2.24 -8.31 1.08
CA LYS A 92 -2.24 -9.02 -0.21
C LYS A 92 -1.21 -8.45 -1.18
N LEU A 93 -1.09 -7.13 -1.28
CA LEU A 93 -0.06 -6.45 -2.05
C LEU A 93 1.36 -6.74 -1.51
N GLY A 94 1.50 -6.83 -0.19
CA GLY A 94 2.71 -7.22 0.52
C GLY A 94 3.23 -8.60 0.13
N GLN A 95 2.34 -9.53 -0.24
CA GLN A 95 2.72 -10.86 -0.73
C GLN A 95 3.48 -10.77 -2.07
N ILE A 96 3.11 -9.84 -2.96
CA ILE A 96 3.83 -9.61 -4.22
C ILE A 96 5.22 -9.04 -3.93
N LEU A 97 5.30 -8.11 -2.98
CA LEU A 97 6.55 -7.44 -2.60
C LEU A 97 7.53 -8.39 -1.94
N ASN A 98 7.10 -9.25 -1.01
CA ASN A 98 7.99 -10.24 -0.41
C ASN A 98 8.50 -11.27 -1.43
N VAL A 99 7.74 -11.54 -2.50
CA VAL A 99 8.17 -12.44 -3.59
C VAL A 99 9.17 -11.77 -4.53
N GLN A 100 9.21 -10.42 -4.61
CA GLN A 100 9.94 -9.70 -5.66
C GLN A 100 10.98 -8.68 -5.16
N ALA A 101 10.92 -8.24 -3.91
CA ALA A 101 11.68 -7.11 -3.39
C ALA A 101 12.60 -7.51 -2.23
N THR A 102 13.88 -7.67 -2.52
CA THR A 102 14.94 -7.34 -1.55
C THR A 102 16.16 -6.66 -2.19
N GLU A 103 16.35 -6.73 -3.51
CA GLU A 103 17.55 -6.10 -4.14
C GLU A 103 17.30 -5.39 -5.49
N TYR A 104 16.08 -5.43 -6.02
CA TYR A 104 15.89 -5.24 -7.46
C TYR A 104 15.47 -3.83 -7.87
N VAL A 105 14.67 -3.14 -7.07
CA VAL A 105 13.69 -2.33 -7.78
C VAL A 105 14.13 -0.93 -8.16
N ALA A 106 14.93 -0.22 -7.36
CA ALA A 106 15.41 1.11 -7.74
C ALA A 106 16.12 1.12 -9.12
N ARG A 107 16.90 0.06 -9.44
CA ARG A 107 17.58 -0.08 -10.74
C ARG A 107 16.60 -0.33 -11.88
N TYR A 108 15.65 -1.26 -11.73
CA TYR A 108 14.70 -1.56 -12.82
C TYR A 108 13.60 -0.50 -12.94
N MET A 109 13.29 0.25 -11.89
CA MET A 109 12.47 1.48 -11.97
C MET A 109 13.16 2.55 -12.81
N ALA A 110 14.46 2.78 -12.59
CA ALA A 110 15.22 3.70 -13.43
C ALA A 110 15.26 3.24 -14.89
N ILE A 111 15.41 1.93 -15.14
CA ILE A 111 15.36 1.36 -16.49
C ILE A 111 13.96 1.53 -17.11
N LEU A 112 12.87 1.27 -16.37
CA LEU A 112 11.51 1.49 -16.85
C LEU A 112 11.25 2.95 -17.18
N PHE A 113 11.68 3.86 -16.32
CA PHE A 113 11.56 5.29 -16.56
C PHE A 113 12.31 5.72 -17.83
N LEU A 114 13.53 5.22 -18.04
CA LEU A 114 14.32 5.50 -19.24
C LEU A 114 13.71 4.86 -20.51
N LEU A 115 13.07 3.70 -20.40
CA LEU A 115 12.33 3.07 -21.50
C LEU A 115 11.09 3.89 -21.89
N ILE A 116 10.31 4.36 -20.92
CA ILE A 116 9.13 5.22 -21.14
C ILE A 116 9.55 6.53 -21.83
N GLU A 117 10.64 7.13 -21.37
CA GLU A 117 11.25 8.32 -21.95
C GLU A 117 11.90 8.07 -23.33
N LYS A 118 11.88 6.83 -23.83
CA LYS A 118 12.54 6.39 -25.08
C LYS A 118 14.05 6.69 -25.10
N LYS A 119 14.66 6.78 -23.93
CA LYS A 119 16.10 7.06 -23.72
C LYS A 119 16.92 5.78 -23.53
N PHE A 120 16.27 4.62 -23.55
CA PHE A 120 16.88 3.32 -23.41
C PHE A 120 16.22 2.32 -24.36
N ASP A 121 17.00 1.39 -24.93
CA ASP A 121 16.49 0.32 -25.78
C ASP A 121 16.57 -1.01 -25.00
N GLU A 122 15.41 -1.63 -24.81
CA GLU A 122 15.26 -2.90 -24.08
C GLU A 122 16.10 -4.03 -24.69
N SER A 123 16.40 -3.96 -26.00
CA SER A 123 17.22 -4.94 -26.70
C SER A 123 18.64 -5.07 -26.11
N GLN A 124 19.12 -4.02 -25.44
CA GLN A 124 20.45 -3.96 -24.82
C GLN A 124 20.53 -4.71 -23.48
N LEU A 125 19.40 -5.14 -22.91
CA LEU A 125 19.37 -5.90 -21.66
C LEU A 125 19.73 -7.36 -21.91
N ILE A 126 20.57 -7.91 -21.03
CA ILE A 126 20.79 -9.35 -20.93
C ILE A 126 19.51 -10.03 -20.42
N GLU A 127 19.32 -11.31 -20.75
CA GLU A 127 18.10 -12.07 -20.44
C GLU A 127 17.70 -11.98 -18.95
N LYS A 128 18.67 -12.11 -18.05
CA LYS A 128 18.47 -11.96 -16.59
C LYS A 128 17.89 -10.59 -16.21
N ASP A 129 18.28 -9.53 -16.90
CA ASP A 129 17.79 -8.18 -16.65
C ASP A 129 16.41 -7.95 -17.26
N ARG A 130 16.07 -8.59 -18.39
CA ARG A 130 14.71 -8.57 -18.98
C ARG A 130 13.68 -9.25 -18.09
N ILE A 131 14.00 -10.40 -17.52
CA ILE A 131 13.10 -11.09 -16.58
C ILE A 131 12.83 -10.25 -15.34
N LYS A 132 13.86 -9.58 -14.81
CA LYS A 132 13.70 -8.68 -13.66
C LYS A 132 12.92 -7.43 -14.01
N LEU A 133 13.10 -6.89 -15.20
CA LEU A 133 12.29 -5.79 -15.73
C LEU A 133 10.81 -6.19 -15.81
N ALA A 134 10.50 -7.36 -16.38
CA ALA A 134 9.14 -7.89 -16.46
C ALA A 134 8.50 -8.10 -15.07
N LYS A 135 9.29 -8.59 -14.10
CA LYS A 135 8.83 -8.69 -12.70
C LYS A 135 8.52 -7.32 -12.09
N ALA A 136 9.39 -6.33 -12.31
CA ALA A 136 9.14 -4.96 -11.87
C ALA A 136 7.87 -4.36 -12.50
N GLN A 137 7.60 -4.62 -13.79
CA GLN A 137 6.36 -4.19 -14.45
C GLN A 137 5.12 -4.78 -13.78
N LYS A 138 5.15 -6.08 -13.45
CA LYS A 138 4.03 -6.74 -12.75
C LYS A 138 3.78 -6.17 -11.35
N LEU A 139 4.84 -5.78 -10.66
CA LEU A 139 4.70 -5.08 -9.39
C LEU A 139 3.99 -3.72 -9.54
N PHE A 140 4.36 -2.94 -10.56
CA PHE A 140 3.69 -1.68 -10.87
C PHE A 140 2.22 -1.86 -11.22
N GLU A 141 1.91 -2.87 -12.04
CA GLU A 141 0.53 -3.22 -12.39
C GLU A 141 -0.30 -3.53 -11.13
N ALA A 142 0.27 -4.25 -10.16
CA ALA A 142 -0.40 -4.52 -8.89
C ALA A 142 -0.64 -3.25 -8.06
N TYR A 143 0.30 -2.30 -8.08
CA TYR A 143 0.13 -1.00 -7.44
C TYR A 143 -0.98 -0.19 -8.08
N ASP A 144 -1.02 -0.12 -9.41
CA ASP A 144 -2.10 0.57 -10.13
C ASP A 144 -3.47 -0.03 -9.74
N LYS A 145 -3.57 -1.36 -9.64
CA LYS A 145 -4.79 -2.03 -9.17
C LYS A 145 -5.15 -1.69 -7.72
N TYR A 146 -4.17 -1.56 -6.85
CA TYR A 146 -4.40 -1.12 -5.48
C TYR A 146 -4.90 0.33 -5.41
N ILE A 147 -4.34 1.23 -6.22
CA ILE A 147 -4.78 2.63 -6.30
C ILE A 147 -6.24 2.70 -6.77
N GLU A 148 -6.57 2.02 -7.86
CA GLU A 148 -7.94 1.93 -8.38
C GLU A 148 -8.91 1.40 -7.31
N PHE A 149 -8.51 0.36 -6.59
CA PHE A 149 -9.28 -0.22 -5.49
C PHE A 149 -9.50 0.80 -4.37
N TYR A 150 -8.44 1.46 -3.91
CA TYR A 150 -8.49 2.40 -2.80
C TYR A 150 -9.37 3.61 -3.11
N ASP A 151 -9.19 4.21 -4.29
CA ASP A 151 -10.01 5.34 -4.74
C ASP A 151 -11.50 4.96 -4.80
N THR A 152 -11.81 3.76 -5.29
CA THR A 152 -13.18 3.27 -5.35
C THR A 152 -13.74 3.08 -3.94
N LEU A 153 -12.95 2.49 -3.04
CA LEU A 153 -13.35 2.16 -1.68
C LEU A 153 -13.76 3.39 -0.86
N LEU A 154 -13.13 4.54 -1.11
CA LEU A 154 -13.48 5.83 -0.47
C LEU A 154 -14.82 6.42 -0.94
N THR A 155 -15.38 5.95 -2.07
CA THR A 155 -16.61 6.49 -2.67
C THR A 155 -17.86 5.68 -2.35
N VAL A 156 -17.71 4.51 -1.73
CA VAL A 156 -18.77 3.51 -1.58
C VAL A 156 -19.47 3.64 -0.23
N SER A 157 -20.79 3.63 -0.25
CA SER A 157 -21.64 3.70 0.95
C SER A 157 -22.46 2.42 1.20
N SER A 158 -22.16 1.32 0.51
CA SER A 158 -22.82 0.02 0.67
C SER A 158 -21.84 -1.08 1.07
N SER A 159 -22.15 -1.80 2.15
CA SER A 159 -21.36 -2.95 2.61
C SER A 159 -21.27 -4.07 1.57
N GLN A 160 -22.31 -4.28 0.77
CA GLN A 160 -22.32 -5.31 -0.28
C GLN A 160 -21.44 -4.94 -1.47
N GLU A 161 -21.40 -3.65 -1.83
CA GLU A 161 -20.53 -3.15 -2.89
C GLU A 161 -19.05 -3.25 -2.49
N LEU A 162 -18.74 -2.97 -1.21
CA LEU A 162 -17.39 -3.13 -0.67
C LEU A 162 -16.85 -4.56 -0.84
N ASP A 163 -17.67 -5.59 -0.59
CA ASP A 163 -17.26 -6.99 -0.78
C ASP A 163 -16.97 -7.33 -2.24
N GLN A 164 -17.77 -6.77 -3.16
CA GLN A 164 -17.59 -7.01 -4.60
C GLN A 164 -16.31 -6.36 -5.12
N ILE A 165 -16.05 -5.13 -4.69
CA ILE A 165 -14.84 -4.37 -5.05
C ILE A 165 -13.60 -5.08 -4.51
N TYR A 166 -13.62 -5.51 -3.25
CA TYR A 166 -12.52 -6.27 -2.67
C TYR A 166 -12.29 -7.61 -3.38
N LYS A 167 -13.36 -8.36 -3.67
CA LYS A 167 -13.25 -9.62 -4.40
C LYS A 167 -12.64 -9.43 -5.79
N LYS A 168 -13.02 -8.36 -6.50
CA LYS A 168 -12.42 -8.00 -7.79
C LYS A 168 -10.93 -7.72 -7.63
N PHE A 169 -10.55 -6.87 -6.67
CA PHE A 169 -9.15 -6.55 -6.39
C PHE A 169 -8.32 -7.81 -6.12
N VAL A 170 -8.80 -8.72 -5.26
CA VAL A 170 -8.10 -9.98 -4.97
C VAL A 170 -7.91 -10.81 -6.24
N GLY A 171 -8.92 -10.90 -7.11
CA GLY A 171 -8.83 -11.60 -8.39
C GLY A 171 -7.77 -10.99 -9.32
N ASP A 172 -7.75 -9.66 -9.45
CA ASP A 172 -6.77 -8.94 -10.25
C ASP A 172 -5.32 -9.21 -9.74
N ILE A 173 -5.12 -9.18 -8.41
CA ILE A 173 -3.82 -9.47 -7.80
C ILE A 173 -3.39 -10.94 -7.99
N ASP A 174 -4.31 -11.89 -7.84
CA ASP A 174 -4.02 -13.31 -8.05
C ASP A 174 -3.63 -13.60 -9.51
N GLU A 175 -4.25 -12.93 -10.48
CA GLU A 175 -3.85 -13.02 -11.88
C GLU A 175 -2.43 -12.50 -12.10
N ILE A 176 -2.09 -11.34 -11.53
CA ILE A 176 -0.74 -10.76 -11.62
C ILE A 176 0.31 -11.69 -10.99
N LEU A 177 -0.01 -12.30 -9.84
CA LEU A 177 0.87 -13.27 -9.16
C LEU A 177 1.10 -14.51 -10.03
N GLN A 178 0.04 -15.05 -10.65
CA GLN A 178 0.16 -16.20 -11.56
C GLN A 178 1.06 -15.86 -12.75
N GLN A 179 0.82 -14.73 -13.42
CA GLN A 179 1.65 -14.29 -14.54
C GLN A 179 3.11 -14.07 -14.12
N SER A 180 3.33 -13.55 -12.91
CA SER A 180 4.69 -13.34 -12.36
C SER A 180 5.42 -14.66 -12.06
N SER A 181 4.71 -15.70 -11.62
CA SER A 181 5.30 -17.02 -11.36
C SER A 181 5.75 -17.74 -12.63
N LEU A 182 5.13 -17.43 -13.77
CA LEU A 182 5.56 -17.90 -15.09
C LEU A 182 6.88 -17.24 -15.57
N LEU A 183 7.33 -16.16 -14.93
CA LEU A 183 8.60 -15.47 -15.23
C LEU A 183 9.80 -16.08 -14.47
N GLN A 184 9.73 -17.34 -14.04
CA GLN A 184 10.83 -18.04 -13.37
C GLN A 184 11.82 -18.63 -14.39
N VAL A 185 13.11 -18.54 -14.06
CA VAL A 185 14.23 -19.29 -14.67
C VAL A 185 14.78 -20.23 -13.63
#